data_AF-A0A5N9ERF6-F1
#
_entry.id   AF-A0A5N9ERF6-F1
#
_cell.length_a   1.000
_cell.length_b   1.000
_cell.length_c   1.000
_cell.angle_alpha   90.00
_cell.angle_beta   90.00
_cell.angle_gamma   90.00
#
_symmetry.space_group_name_H-M   'P 1'
#
loop_
_entity.id
_entity.type
_entity.pdbx_description
1 polymer ?
#
loop_
_entity_poly.entity_id
_entity_poly.type
_entity_poly.pdbx_seq_one_letter_code
_entity_poly.pdbx_strand_id
1 'polypeptide(L)'
;MDNPNIDVITTFHGSSIGKYEWRNDSLICELSKEPIVHADYEIHNYNLHFILGIKNKSETVQSFQIIIKTDNKAVKPSTIYTSDSFDNISIPNPSPVKHIDEGYSFKITLDPLTKQYTSNTIWSSCELVEGEFIQLCNNSDMKAIKYGVTFDNHPLTA
;
A
#
# COMPACT_ATOMS: atom_id res chain seq x y z
N MET A 1 -10.17 -8.08 19.24
CA MET A 1 -9.63 -9.46 19.37
C MET A 1 -9.03 -9.80 18.03
N ASP A 2 -7.78 -10.26 17.96
CA ASP A 2 -7.14 -10.59 16.69
C ASP A 2 -7.87 -11.72 15.94
N ASN A 3 -7.91 -11.66 14.61
CA ASN A 3 -8.39 -12.76 13.79
C ASN A 3 -7.27 -13.82 13.64
N PRO A 4 -7.42 -15.03 14.20
CA PRO A 4 -6.34 -16.02 14.19
C PRO A 4 -6.00 -16.52 12.78
N ASN A 5 -6.91 -16.36 11.81
CA ASN A 5 -6.74 -16.85 10.44
C ASN A 5 -6.05 -15.84 9.52
N ILE A 6 -5.94 -14.58 9.93
CA ILE A 6 -5.42 -13.50 9.10
C ILE A 6 -4.19 -12.87 9.77
N ASP A 7 -3.07 -12.88 9.05
CA ASP A 7 -1.90 -12.08 9.40
C ASP A 7 -1.93 -10.75 8.65
N VAL A 8 -1.72 -9.67 9.38
CA VAL A 8 -1.48 -8.34 8.81
C VAL A 8 0.03 -8.18 8.65
N ILE A 9 0.47 -7.91 7.42
CA ILE A 9 1.87 -7.68 7.07
C ILE A 9 2.06 -6.18 7.03
N THR A 10 2.90 -5.64 7.90
CA THR A 10 3.25 -4.20 7.95
C THR A 10 4.76 -3.95 7.82
N THR A 11 5.58 -5.00 7.83
CA THR A 11 7.04 -4.93 7.77
C THR A 11 7.53 -5.06 6.33
N PHE A 12 7.22 -4.08 5.49
CA PHE A 12 7.75 -3.96 4.12
C PHE A 12 7.87 -2.49 3.71
N HIS A 13 8.76 -2.20 2.75
CA HIS A 13 8.99 -0.84 2.28
C HIS A 13 7.72 -0.24 1.68
N GLY A 14 7.35 0.99 2.02
CA GLY A 14 6.10 1.60 1.56
C GLY A 14 4.83 1.12 2.27
N SER A 15 4.92 0.23 3.28
CA SER A 15 3.78 -0.02 4.16
C SER A 15 3.39 1.27 4.90
N SER A 16 2.11 1.59 4.87
CA SER A 16 1.58 2.87 5.37
C SER A 16 0.68 2.69 6.59
N ILE A 17 0.58 1.47 7.13
CA ILE A 17 -0.37 1.16 8.22
C ILE A 17 0.37 1.28 9.55
N GLY A 18 0.01 2.29 10.33
CA GLY A 18 0.62 2.54 11.64
C GLY A 18 -0.02 1.72 12.75
N LYS A 19 -1.34 1.52 12.69
CA LYS A 19 -2.10 0.73 13.66
C LYS A 19 -3.24 -0.01 12.99
N TYR A 20 -3.62 -1.14 13.55
CA TYR A 20 -4.83 -1.85 13.13
C TYR A 20 -5.49 -2.55 14.31
N GLU A 21 -6.79 -2.77 14.19
CA GLU A 21 -7.57 -3.58 15.12
C GLU A 21 -8.64 -4.38 14.38
N TRP A 22 -9.00 -5.53 14.95
CA TRP A 22 -10.13 -6.32 14.51
C TRP A 22 -11.37 -6.00 15.34
N ARG A 23 -12.47 -5.67 14.65
CA ARG A 23 -13.78 -5.44 15.24
C ARG A 23 -14.84 -6.17 14.43
N ASN A 24 -15.44 -7.21 15.01
CA ASN A 24 -16.33 -8.13 14.30
C ASN A 24 -15.63 -8.67 13.03
N ASP A 25 -16.31 -8.64 11.89
CA ASP A 25 -15.77 -9.07 10.58
C ASP A 25 -15.03 -7.94 9.84
N SER A 26 -14.50 -6.95 10.56
CA SER A 26 -13.80 -5.81 9.99
C SER A 26 -12.38 -5.67 10.54
N LEU A 27 -11.42 -5.54 9.61
CA LEU A 27 -10.08 -5.06 9.90
C LEU A 27 -10.08 -3.53 9.75
N ILE A 28 -9.89 -2.84 10.86
CA ILE A 28 -9.84 -1.38 10.92
C ILE A 28 -8.36 -0.97 10.93
N CYS A 29 -7.94 -0.16 9.96
CA CYS A 29 -6.57 0.30 9.82
C CYS A 29 -6.49 1.82 9.94
N GLU A 30 -5.46 2.30 10.63
CA GLU A 30 -5.08 3.71 10.72
C GLU A 30 -3.73 3.90 10.03
N LEU A 31 -3.65 4.93 9.18
CA LEU A 31 -2.41 5.26 8.49
C LEU A 31 -1.33 5.69 9.50
N SER A 32 -0.09 5.30 9.24
CA SER A 32 1.07 5.83 9.94
C SER A 32 1.10 7.34 9.75
N LYS A 33 1.35 8.10 10.84
CA LYS A 33 1.44 9.55 10.73
C LYS A 33 2.76 9.92 10.07
N GLU A 34 2.70 10.38 8.83
CA GLU A 34 3.82 11.08 8.22
C GLU A 34 4.00 12.48 8.82
N PRO A 35 5.26 12.96 8.95
CA PRO A 35 5.52 14.31 9.43
C PRO A 35 4.89 15.33 8.48
N ILE A 36 4.26 16.34 9.09
CA ILE A 36 3.71 17.46 8.34
C ILE A 36 4.88 18.24 7.75
N VAL A 37 4.87 18.42 6.43
CA VAL A 37 5.91 19.19 5.74
C VAL A 37 5.45 20.63 5.61
N HIS A 38 6.30 21.54 6.08
CA HIS A 38 6.14 22.97 5.89
C HIS A 38 7.06 23.43 4.77
N ALA A 39 6.49 23.65 3.58
CA ALA A 39 7.21 24.11 2.40
C ALA A 39 6.37 25.17 1.69
N ASP A 40 7.03 26.19 1.14
CA ASP A 40 6.38 27.24 0.34
C ASP A 40 5.23 27.96 1.05
N TYR A 41 5.37 28.18 2.38
CA TYR A 41 4.34 28.77 3.25
C TYR A 41 3.04 27.96 3.39
N GLU A 42 3.04 26.71 2.92
CA GLU A 42 1.92 25.78 3.01
C GLU A 42 2.22 24.59 3.92
N ILE A 43 1.14 23.99 4.45
CA ILE A 43 1.16 22.77 5.24
C ILE A 43 0.76 21.62 4.33
N HIS A 44 1.68 20.71 4.08
CA HIS A 44 1.44 19.53 3.25
C HIS A 44 1.22 18.30 4.12
N ASN A 45 0.08 17.64 3.93
CA ASN A 45 -0.23 16.34 4.54
C ASN A 45 -0.21 15.25 3.45
N TYR A 46 0.87 14.49 3.41
CA TYR A 46 1.10 13.45 2.40
C TYR A 46 0.52 12.08 2.76
N ASN A 47 -0.28 11.98 3.83
CA ASN A 47 -1.06 10.77 4.16
C ASN A 47 -2.26 10.59 3.22
N LEU A 48 -1.95 10.45 1.93
CA LEU A 48 -2.88 10.30 0.83
C LEU A 48 -2.98 8.85 0.37
N HIS A 49 -1.92 8.07 0.61
CA HIS A 49 -1.78 6.72 0.10
C HIS A 49 -1.83 5.70 1.22
N PHE A 50 -2.32 4.50 0.88
CA PHE A 50 -2.10 3.36 1.74
C PHE A 50 -1.62 2.14 0.97
N ILE A 51 -0.79 1.34 1.62
CA ILE A 51 -0.41 -0.01 1.20
C ILE A 51 -0.45 -0.92 2.42
N LEU A 52 -1.23 -2.00 2.31
CA LEU A 52 -1.49 -2.97 3.36
C LEU A 52 -1.23 -4.38 2.81
N GLY A 53 -0.38 -5.15 3.47
CA GLY A 53 -0.21 -6.58 3.18
C GLY A 53 -1.07 -7.42 4.12
N ILE A 54 -1.68 -8.48 3.59
CA ILE A 54 -2.51 -9.39 4.37
C ILE A 54 -2.27 -10.82 3.90
N LYS A 55 -2.23 -11.77 4.82
CA LYS A 55 -2.08 -13.19 4.53
C LYS A 55 -3.18 -13.99 5.19
N ASN A 56 -3.82 -14.85 4.40
CA ASN A 56 -4.67 -15.91 4.91
C ASN A 56 -3.79 -17.09 5.35
N LYS A 57 -3.89 -17.48 6.62
CA LYS A 57 -3.21 -18.65 7.19
C LYS A 57 -4.07 -19.91 7.24
N SER A 58 -5.34 -19.79 6.90
CA SER A 58 -6.28 -20.91 6.95
C SER A 58 -6.36 -21.65 5.62
N GLU A 59 -6.80 -22.90 5.68
CA GLU A 59 -7.12 -23.75 4.53
C GLU A 59 -8.46 -23.39 3.87
N THR A 60 -9.13 -22.33 4.34
CA THR A 60 -10.43 -21.90 3.83
C THR A 60 -10.37 -20.47 3.31
N VAL A 61 -11.26 -20.16 2.37
CA VAL A 61 -11.43 -18.79 1.86
C VAL A 61 -11.85 -17.89 3.01
N GLN A 62 -11.16 -16.75 3.15
CA GLN A 62 -11.50 -15.74 4.13
C GLN A 62 -12.05 -14.50 3.43
N SER A 63 -13.13 -13.94 3.95
CA SER A 63 -13.74 -12.75 3.38
C SER A 63 -14.17 -11.82 4.50
N PHE A 64 -13.70 -10.59 4.47
CA PHE A 64 -13.92 -9.62 5.53
C PHE A 64 -13.88 -8.19 4.98
N GLN A 65 -14.32 -7.26 5.80
CA GLN A 65 -14.33 -5.85 5.50
C GLN A 65 -13.00 -5.22 5.92
N ILE A 66 -12.43 -4.36 5.07
CA ILE A 66 -11.35 -3.46 5.47
C ILE A 66 -11.94 -2.06 5.61
N ILE A 67 -11.55 -1.36 6.66
CA ILE A 67 -11.87 0.04 6.92
C ILE A 67 -10.55 0.80 7.06
N ILE A 68 -10.30 1.75 6.19
CA ILE A 68 -9.16 2.66 6.30
C ILE A 68 -9.66 3.96 6.90
N LYS A 69 -9.16 4.28 8.10
CA LYS A 69 -9.37 5.58 8.73
C LYS A 69 -8.36 6.60 8.18
N THR A 70 -8.85 7.78 7.84
CA THR A 70 -8.02 8.89 7.41
C THR A 70 -8.58 10.21 7.92
N ASP A 71 -7.69 11.05 8.45
CA ASP A 71 -8.03 12.41 8.86
C ASP A 71 -8.16 13.34 7.63
N ASN A 72 -7.71 12.89 6.46
CA ASN A 72 -7.76 13.65 5.22
C ASN A 72 -9.04 13.36 4.42
N LYS A 73 -10.04 14.22 4.59
CA LYS A 73 -11.35 14.12 3.91
C LYS A 73 -11.27 14.25 2.37
N ALA A 74 -10.15 14.69 1.81
CA ALA A 74 -9.95 14.72 0.37
C ALA A 74 -9.68 13.33 -0.23
N VAL A 75 -9.21 12.37 0.59
CA VAL A 75 -8.92 11.01 0.14
C VAL A 75 -10.22 10.24 -0.04
N LYS A 76 -10.67 10.15 -1.29
CA LYS A 76 -11.88 9.43 -1.70
C LYS A 76 -11.59 8.51 -2.89
N PRO A 77 -10.90 7.39 -2.67
CA PRO A 77 -10.60 6.46 -3.76
C PRO A 77 -11.88 5.80 -4.27
N SER A 78 -12.04 5.78 -5.59
CA SER A 78 -13.11 5.02 -6.24
C SER A 78 -12.74 3.55 -6.47
N THR A 79 -11.43 3.26 -6.46
CA THR A 79 -10.87 1.97 -6.83
C THR A 79 -9.82 1.58 -5.79
N ILE A 80 -9.80 0.29 -5.45
CA ILE A 80 -8.74 -0.32 -4.66
C ILE A 80 -7.95 -1.21 -5.60
N TYR A 81 -6.62 -1.20 -5.46
CA TYR A 81 -5.74 -2.06 -6.24
C TYR A 81 -5.20 -3.16 -5.35
N THR A 82 -4.96 -4.33 -5.95
CA THR A 82 -4.52 -5.53 -5.26
C THR A 82 -3.48 -6.28 -6.07
N SER A 83 -2.56 -6.92 -5.38
CA SER A 83 -1.52 -7.76 -5.98
C SER A 83 -1.19 -8.93 -5.06
N ASP A 84 -0.82 -10.08 -5.62
CA ASP A 84 -0.34 -11.25 -4.87
C ASP A 84 1.12 -11.11 -4.42
N SER A 85 1.85 -10.19 -5.06
CA SER A 85 3.24 -9.87 -4.74
C SER A 85 3.43 -8.36 -4.58
N PHE A 86 4.41 -8.00 -3.76
CA PHE A 86 4.81 -6.60 -3.60
C PHE A 86 5.44 -6.03 -4.89
N ASP A 87 6.03 -6.92 -5.71
CA ASP A 87 6.77 -6.59 -6.93
C ASP A 87 6.00 -6.87 -8.22
N ASN A 88 4.70 -7.13 -8.13
CA ASN A 88 3.85 -7.38 -9.30
C ASN A 88 2.97 -6.15 -9.61
N ILE A 89 2.53 -6.06 -10.87
CA ILE A 89 1.57 -5.06 -11.31
C ILE A 89 0.26 -5.26 -10.54
N SER A 90 -0.20 -4.22 -9.87
CA SER A 90 -1.46 -4.25 -9.14
C SER A 90 -2.66 -4.16 -10.08
N ILE A 91 -3.66 -5.00 -9.84
CA ILE A 91 -4.92 -5.01 -10.59
C ILE A 91 -6.06 -4.38 -9.77
N PRO A 92 -7.08 -3.78 -10.41
CA PRO A 92 -8.25 -3.27 -9.70
C PRO A 92 -9.01 -4.40 -8.97
N ASN A 93 -9.28 -4.20 -7.68
CA ASN A 93 -10.22 -5.01 -6.92
C ASN A 93 -11.65 -4.65 -7.36
N PRO A 94 -12.47 -5.62 -7.76
CA PRO A 94 -13.83 -5.37 -8.24
C PRO A 94 -14.79 -4.92 -7.12
N SER A 95 -14.41 -5.04 -5.85
CA SER A 95 -15.27 -4.67 -4.72
C SER A 95 -15.48 -3.16 -4.66
N PRO A 96 -16.73 -2.68 -4.55
CA PRO A 96 -17.02 -1.26 -4.49
C PRO A 96 -16.43 -0.63 -3.22
N VAL A 97 -15.90 0.58 -3.36
CA VAL A 97 -15.44 1.39 -2.23
C VAL A 97 -16.60 2.20 -1.68
N LYS A 98 -16.85 2.06 -0.38
CA LYS A 98 -17.84 2.85 0.34
C LYS A 98 -17.14 3.93 1.16
N HIS A 99 -17.48 5.19 0.92
CA HIS A 99 -17.03 6.29 1.78
C HIS A 99 -17.86 6.33 3.07
N ILE A 100 -17.17 6.51 4.19
CA ILE A 100 -17.74 6.61 5.53
C ILE A 100 -17.17 7.85 6.23
N ASP A 101 -17.74 8.25 7.36
CA ASP A 101 -17.35 9.49 8.03
C ASP A 101 -15.88 9.48 8.47
N GLU A 102 -15.38 8.33 8.93
CA GLU A 102 -13.99 8.18 9.38
C GLU A 102 -13.00 7.86 8.24
N GLY A 103 -13.46 7.70 7.00
CA GLY A 103 -12.61 7.36 5.84
C GLY A 103 -13.35 6.57 4.76
N TYR A 104 -12.91 5.33 4.50
CA TYR A 104 -13.54 4.48 3.49
C TYR A 104 -13.38 2.99 3.80
N SER A 105 -14.24 2.18 3.20
CA SER A 105 -14.30 0.75 3.44
C SER A 105 -14.49 -0.03 2.14
N PHE A 106 -13.84 -1.18 2.02
CA PHE A 106 -13.97 -2.10 0.89
C PHE A 106 -13.85 -3.56 1.36
N LYS A 107 -14.46 -4.48 0.61
CA LYS A 107 -14.40 -5.91 0.91
C LYS A 107 -13.16 -6.54 0.27
N ILE A 108 -12.58 -7.52 0.96
CA ILE A 108 -11.53 -8.37 0.42
C ILE A 108 -11.94 -9.84 0.57
N THR A 109 -11.49 -10.65 -0.38
CA THR A 109 -11.61 -12.11 -0.33
C THR A 109 -10.22 -12.67 -0.61
N LEU A 110 -9.74 -13.54 0.25
CA LEU A 110 -8.43 -14.16 0.17
C LEU A 110 -8.59 -15.67 0.03
N ASP A 111 -7.94 -16.24 -0.98
CA ASP A 111 -7.87 -17.68 -1.16
C ASP A 111 -7.07 -18.34 -0.03
N PRO A 112 -7.27 -19.65 0.23
CA PRO A 112 -6.54 -20.39 1.25
C PRO A 112 -5.02 -20.22 1.13
N LEU A 113 -4.35 -20.00 2.27
CA LEU A 113 -2.89 -19.91 2.36
C LEU A 113 -2.21 -18.84 1.47
N THR A 114 -2.98 -17.91 0.90
CA THR A 114 -2.45 -16.86 0.02
C THR A 114 -2.11 -15.57 0.78
N LYS A 115 -1.30 -14.73 0.15
CA LYS A 115 -1.05 -13.35 0.57
C LYS A 115 -1.55 -12.41 -0.52
N GLN A 116 -1.97 -11.23 -0.11
CA GLN A 116 -2.37 -10.16 -0.99
C GLN A 116 -1.96 -8.83 -0.38
N TYR A 117 -1.46 -7.94 -1.22
CA TYR A 117 -1.22 -6.55 -0.90
C TYR A 117 -2.35 -5.72 -1.50
N THR A 118 -2.71 -4.62 -0.84
CA THR A 118 -3.81 -3.75 -1.28
C THR A 118 -3.55 -2.27 -1.00
N SER A 119 -4.06 -1.41 -1.87
CA SER A 119 -3.87 0.05 -1.81
C SER A 119 -5.02 0.83 -2.45
N ASN A 120 -4.98 2.15 -2.27
CA ASN A 120 -5.83 3.10 -3.01
C ASN A 120 -5.22 3.62 -4.32
N THR A 121 -3.98 3.28 -4.65
CA THR A 121 -3.31 3.69 -5.88
C THR A 121 -2.48 2.55 -6.46
N ILE A 122 -2.25 2.53 -7.77
CA ILE A 122 -1.22 1.67 -8.34
C ILE A 122 0.10 2.03 -7.64
N TRP A 123 0.82 1.01 -7.16
CA TRP A 123 2.15 1.17 -6.60
C TRP A 123 3.14 0.25 -7.31
N SER A 124 4.41 0.55 -7.14
CA SER A 124 5.52 -0.34 -7.46
C SER A 124 6.58 -0.14 -6.38
N SER A 125 7.23 -1.22 -5.97
CA SER A 125 8.35 -1.12 -5.03
C SER A 125 9.50 -0.33 -5.64
N CYS A 126 10.25 0.39 -4.81
CA CYS A 126 11.44 1.10 -5.28
C CYS A 126 12.44 0.09 -5.87
N GLU A 127 12.57 -1.07 -5.24
CA GLU A 127 13.42 -2.17 -5.67
C GLU A 127 13.05 -2.70 -7.06
N LEU A 128 11.75 -2.85 -7.36
CA LEU A 128 11.29 -3.24 -8.69
C LEU A 128 11.66 -2.17 -9.72
N VAL A 129 11.36 -0.91 -9.44
CA VAL A 129 11.64 0.20 -10.37
C VAL A 129 13.13 0.33 -10.64
N GLU A 130 13.96 0.26 -9.60
CA GLU A 130 15.42 0.29 -9.73
C GLU A 130 15.94 -0.93 -10.52
N GLY A 131 15.40 -2.12 -10.27
CA GLY A 131 15.76 -3.35 -10.98
C GLY A 131 15.44 -3.28 -12.48
N GLU A 132 14.23 -2.84 -12.84
CA GLU A 132 13.80 -2.63 -14.23
C GLU A 132 14.68 -1.59 -14.94
N PHE A 133 14.99 -0.48 -14.27
CA PHE A 133 15.86 0.56 -14.82
C PHE A 133 17.28 0.03 -15.11
N ILE A 134 17.86 -0.74 -14.20
CA ILE A 134 19.18 -1.38 -14.39
C ILE A 134 19.15 -2.36 -15.57
N GLN A 135 18.11 -3.17 -15.69
CA GLN A 135 17.96 -4.10 -16.82
C GLN A 135 17.86 -3.37 -18.16
N LEU A 136 17.10 -2.27 -18.23
CA LEU A 136 17.00 -1.45 -19.42
C LEU A 136 18.36 -0.89 -19.83
N CYS A 137 19.15 -0.37 -18.89
CA CYS A 137 20.49 0.14 -19.16
C CYS A 137 21.46 -0.94 -19.65
N ASN A 138 21.31 -2.19 -19.19
CA ASN A 138 22.19 -3.30 -19.60
C ASN A 138 21.85 -3.87 -20.98
N ASN A 139 20.59 -3.75 -21.42
CA ASN A 139 20.07 -4.37 -22.65
C ASN A 139 19.87 -3.37 -23.80
N SER A 140 20.28 -2.12 -23.65
CA SER A 140 20.13 -1.07 -24.65
C SER A 140 21.39 -0.21 -24.76
N ASP A 141 21.47 0.65 -25.79
CA ASP A 141 22.52 1.68 -25.88
C ASP A 141 22.29 2.86 -24.91
N MET A 142 21.38 2.71 -23.93
CA MET A 142 21.12 3.72 -22.91
C MET A 142 22.23 3.70 -21.86
N LYS A 143 22.51 4.87 -21.28
CA LYS A 143 23.48 5.03 -20.20
C LYS A 143 22.79 5.67 -19.01
N ALA A 144 22.83 4.99 -17.87
CA ALA A 144 22.41 5.56 -16.60
C ALA A 144 23.31 6.75 -16.22
N ILE A 145 22.71 7.89 -15.90
CA ILE A 145 23.41 9.05 -15.36
C ILE A 145 23.06 9.19 -13.88
N LYS A 146 24.08 9.13 -13.01
CA LYS A 146 23.92 9.35 -11.56
C LYS A 146 24.04 10.84 -11.24
N TYR A 147 22.95 11.45 -10.77
CA TYR A 147 22.89 12.85 -10.37
C TYR A 147 23.28 13.08 -8.90
N GLY A 148 23.15 12.06 -8.07
CA GLY A 148 23.43 12.14 -6.65
C GLY A 148 22.88 10.96 -5.87
N VAL A 149 22.57 11.21 -4.60
CA VAL A 149 21.89 10.26 -3.71
C VAL A 149 20.79 10.99 -2.94
N THR A 150 19.74 10.27 -2.57
CA THR A 150 18.70 10.77 -1.66
C THR A 150 19.24 10.87 -0.23
N PHE A 151 18.43 11.44 0.68
CA PHE A 151 18.75 11.48 2.10
C PHE A 151 18.99 10.08 2.70
N ASP A 152 18.21 9.09 2.26
CA ASP A 152 18.34 7.68 2.67
C ASP A 152 19.36 6.90 1.81
N ASN A 153 20.24 7.61 1.10
CA ASN A 153 21.36 7.07 0.33
C ASN A 153 20.97 6.18 -0.87
N HIS A 154 19.76 6.34 -1.41
CA HIS A 154 19.36 5.74 -2.69
C HIS A 154 19.93 6.55 -3.86
N PRO A 155 20.40 5.91 -4.95
CA PRO A 155 20.94 6.62 -6.10
C PRO A 155 19.84 7.38 -6.85
N LEU A 156 20.11 8.65 -7.19
CA LEU A 156 19.28 9.42 -8.11
C LEU A 156 19.79 9.22 -9.53
N THR A 157 19.12 8.35 -10.29
CA THR A 157 19.50 7.97 -11.66
C THR A 157 18.43 8.33 -12.68
N ALA A 158 18.84 8.86 -13.83
CA ALA A 158 18.00 9.00 -15.02
C ALA A 158 18.69 8.40 -16.24
#